data_AF-A0A956M2I4-F1
#
_entry.id   AF-A0A956M2I4-F1
#
_cell.length_a   1.000
_cell.length_b   1.000
_cell.length_c   1.000
_cell.angle_alpha   90.00
_cell.angle_beta   90.00
_cell.angle_gamma   90.00
#
_symmetry.space_group_name_H-M   'P 1'
#
loop_
_entity.id
_entity.type
_entity.pdbx_description
1 polymer ?
#
loop_
_entity_poly.entity_id
_entity_poly.type
_entity_poly.pdbx_seq_one_letter_code
_entity_poly.pdbx_strand_id
1 'polypeptide(L)'
;PDLSAVATDPASLGILAGLVLGKPIGIVLLSWVAVRLNLAELPRGVSWPAILGAGCLAGMGFTMSIFIAGLAFGSDAELLDTAKLAILGASAIAGALGSLVLFFAPARRDSPATAG
;
A
#
# COMPACT_ATOMS: atom_id res chain seq x y z
N PRO A 1 12.00 2.26 22.52
CA PRO A 1 10.53 2.33 22.31
C PRO A 1 9.87 1.04 22.78
N ASP A 2 8.90 1.14 23.68
CA ASP A 2 8.12 -0.01 24.13
C ASP A 2 7.21 -0.51 23.00
N LEU A 3 7.27 -1.82 22.71
CA LEU A 3 6.47 -2.42 21.63
C LEU A 3 4.96 -2.26 21.86
N SER A 4 4.56 -2.23 23.14
CA SER A 4 3.19 -1.96 23.58
C SER A 4 2.76 -0.52 23.27
N ALA A 5 3.67 0.45 23.36
CA ALA A 5 3.39 1.84 23.03
C ALA A 5 3.12 2.00 21.53
N VAL A 6 3.91 1.36 20.66
CA VAL A 6 3.69 1.37 19.20
C VAL A 6 2.31 0.80 18.82
N ALA A 7 1.84 -0.21 19.56
CA ALA A 7 0.56 -0.87 19.29
C ALA A 7 -0.67 -0.08 19.81
N THR A 8 -0.48 0.84 20.74
CA THR A 8 -1.58 1.57 21.40
C THR A 8 -1.58 3.06 21.12
N ASP A 9 -0.45 3.61 20.66
CA ASP A 9 -0.32 5.01 20.32
C ASP A 9 -1.21 5.38 19.11
N PRO A 10 -2.08 6.40 19.23
CA PRO A 10 -2.99 6.79 18.16
C PRO A 10 -2.28 7.20 16.86
N ALA A 11 -1.11 7.85 16.95
CA ALA A 11 -0.36 8.25 15.75
C ALA A 11 0.17 7.03 15.01
N SER A 12 0.70 6.05 15.75
CA SER A 12 1.19 4.78 15.21
C SER A 12 0.09 3.95 14.54
N LEU A 13 -1.08 3.85 15.19
CA LEU A 13 -2.25 3.20 14.62
C LEU A 13 -2.76 3.92 13.36
N GLY A 14 -2.77 5.25 13.36
CA GLY A 14 -3.13 6.06 12.21
C GLY A 14 -2.18 5.86 11.03
N ILE A 15 -0.88 5.83 11.28
CA ILE A 15 0.17 5.55 10.28
C ILE A 15 -0.05 4.15 9.69
N LEU A 16 -0.23 3.14 10.54
CA LEU A 16 -0.40 1.76 10.10
C LEU A 16 -1.67 1.59 9.27
N ALA A 17 -2.80 2.10 9.74
CA ALA A 17 -4.05 2.06 9.00
C ALA A 17 -3.97 2.85 7.68
N GLY A 18 -3.35 4.03 7.69
CA GLY A 18 -3.21 4.86 6.48
C GLY A 18 -2.35 4.20 5.40
N LEU A 19 -1.23 3.58 5.79
CA LEU A 19 -0.33 2.91 4.85
C LEU A 19 -0.86 1.56 4.37
N VAL A 20 -1.39 0.73 5.28
CA VAL A 20 -1.82 -0.63 4.97
C VAL A 20 -3.23 -0.68 4.38
N LEU A 21 -4.15 0.17 4.82
CA LEU A 21 -5.55 0.17 4.35
C LEU A 21 -5.84 1.36 3.42
N GLY A 22 -5.37 2.55 3.78
CA GLY A 22 -5.68 3.78 3.04
C GLY A 22 -5.21 3.71 1.58
N LYS A 23 -3.96 3.28 1.34
CA LYS A 23 -3.39 3.21 -0.01
C LYS A 23 -4.06 2.16 -0.90
N PRO A 24 -4.27 0.89 -0.47
CA PRO A 24 -4.98 -0.09 -1.29
C PRO A 24 -6.41 0.34 -1.60
N ILE A 25 -7.14 0.81 -0.60
CA ILE A 25 -8.53 1.26 -0.77
C ILE A 25 -8.59 2.44 -1.75
N GLY A 26 -7.71 3.44 -1.57
CA GLY A 26 -7.66 4.60 -2.46
C GLY A 26 -7.32 4.24 -3.90
N ILE A 27 -6.32 3.38 -4.11
CA ILE A 27 -5.89 2.96 -5.45
C ILE A 27 -6.98 2.15 -6.15
N VAL A 28 -7.57 1.17 -5.46
CA VAL A 28 -8.63 0.34 -6.03
C VAL A 28 -9.87 1.17 -6.33
N LEU A 29 -10.29 2.04 -5.40
CA LEU A 29 -11.46 2.89 -5.57
C LEU A 29 -11.28 3.88 -6.74
N LEU A 30 -10.15 4.60 -6.79
CA LEU A 30 -9.89 5.54 -7.88
C LEU A 30 -9.75 4.84 -9.23
N SER A 31 -9.10 3.67 -9.26
CA SER A 31 -9.01 2.86 -10.47
C SER A 31 -10.38 2.38 -10.92
N TRP A 32 -11.23 1.96 -9.99
CA TRP A 32 -12.62 1.56 -10.27
C TRP A 32 -13.46 2.70 -10.81
N VAL A 33 -13.38 3.88 -10.19
CA VAL A 33 -14.08 5.08 -10.67
C VAL A 33 -13.59 5.48 -12.06
N ALA A 34 -12.27 5.51 -12.29
CA ALA A 34 -11.70 5.88 -13.59
C ALA A 34 -12.16 4.93 -14.72
N VAL A 35 -12.16 3.62 -14.46
CA VAL A 35 -12.67 2.62 -15.40
C VAL A 35 -14.16 2.77 -15.61
N ARG A 36 -14.93 3.07 -14.56
CA ARG A 36 -16.39 3.19 -14.67
C ARG A 36 -16.84 4.45 -15.41
N LEU A 37 -16.07 5.52 -15.32
CA LEU A 37 -16.27 6.77 -16.05
C LEU A 37 -15.69 6.73 -17.47
N ASN A 38 -15.13 5.60 -17.92
CA ASN A 38 -14.48 5.47 -19.22
C ASN A 38 -13.31 6.46 -19.43
N LEU A 39 -12.66 6.87 -18.33
CA LEU A 39 -11.46 7.73 -18.36
C LEU A 39 -10.17 6.92 -18.51
N ALA A 40 -10.22 5.63 -18.17
CA ALA A 40 -9.13 4.68 -18.30
C ALA A 40 -9.66 3.28 -18.58
N GLU A 41 -8.82 2.43 -19.16
CA GLU A 41 -9.12 1.01 -19.37
C GLU A 41 -8.11 0.15 -18.62
N LEU A 42 -8.55 -1.03 -18.17
CA LEU A 42 -7.65 -1.98 -17.53
C LEU A 42 -6.69 -2.55 -18.58
N PRO A 43 -5.36 -2.48 -18.39
CA PRO A 43 -4.41 -2.99 -19.36
C PRO A 43 -4.60 -4.48 -19.65
N ARG A 44 -4.30 -4.88 -20.89
CA ARG A 44 -4.33 -6.30 -21.29
C ARG A 44 -3.40 -7.10 -20.37
N GLY A 45 -3.90 -8.21 -19.82
CA GLY A 45 -3.17 -9.06 -18.88
C GLY A 45 -3.31 -8.68 -17.40
N VAL A 46 -3.84 -7.50 -17.06
CA VAL A 46 -4.04 -7.07 -15.66
C VAL A 46 -5.43 -7.47 -15.18
N SER A 47 -5.50 -8.04 -13.98
CA SER A 47 -6.76 -8.39 -13.31
C SER A 47 -7.00 -7.49 -12.10
N TRP A 48 -8.25 -7.40 -11.63
CA TRP A 48 -8.58 -6.64 -10.41
C TRP A 48 -7.77 -7.07 -9.16
N PRO A 49 -7.52 -8.37 -8.93
CA PRO A 49 -6.59 -8.80 -7.89
C PRO A 49 -5.17 -8.25 -8.07
N ALA A 50 -4.70 -8.11 -9.32
CA ALA A 50 -3.40 -7.50 -9.58
C ALA A 50 -3.37 -6.00 -9.23
N ILE A 51 -4.46 -5.26 -9.48
CA ILE A 51 -4.58 -3.85 -9.01
C ILE A 51 -4.56 -3.78 -7.49
N LEU A 52 -5.32 -4.66 -6.82
CA LEU A 52 -5.32 -4.72 -5.35
C LEU A 52 -3.92 -5.02 -4.81
N GLY A 53 -3.23 -6.01 -5.38
CA GLY A 53 -1.86 -6.36 -5.01
C GLY A 53 -0.88 -5.19 -5.23
N ALA A 54 -0.97 -4.52 -6.38
CA ALA A 54 -0.19 -3.32 -6.66
C ALA A 54 -0.51 -2.17 -5.68
N GLY A 55 -1.78 -2.01 -5.31
CA GLY A 55 -2.23 -1.05 -4.31
C GLY A 55 -1.64 -1.31 -2.92
N CYS A 56 -1.58 -2.59 -2.51
CA CYS A 56 -0.88 -3.04 -1.30
C CYS A 56 0.61 -2.73 -1.36
N LEU A 57 1.30 -3.03 -2.48
CA LEU A 57 2.71 -2.71 -2.62
C LEU A 57 3.00 -1.20 -2.57
N ALA A 58 2.11 -0.38 -3.14
CA ALA A 58 2.21 1.09 -3.05
C ALA A 58 2.12 1.61 -1.59
N GLY A 59 1.63 0.76 -0.67
CA GLY A 59 1.64 0.86 0.80
C GLY A 59 3.03 0.91 1.44
N MET A 60 4.08 0.44 0.75
CA MET A 60 5.47 0.48 1.23
C MET A 60 6.05 1.89 1.17
N GLY A 61 5.56 2.78 2.02
CA GLY A 61 5.98 4.18 2.06
C GLY A 61 7.36 4.41 2.67
N PHE A 62 8.04 3.39 3.21
CA PHE A 62 9.36 3.40 3.88
C PHE A 62 10.09 4.76 3.89
N THR A 63 10.79 5.13 2.81
CA THR A 63 11.63 6.35 2.78
C THR A 63 10.82 7.64 2.80
N MET A 64 9.80 7.76 1.95
CA MET A 64 8.98 8.96 1.84
C MET A 64 8.10 9.18 3.09
N SER A 65 7.59 8.11 3.69
CA SER A 65 6.83 8.18 4.93
C SER A 65 7.71 8.55 6.12
N ILE A 66 8.94 8.02 6.21
CA ILE A 66 9.88 8.42 7.27
C ILE A 66 10.25 9.90 7.14
N PHE A 67 10.44 10.38 5.91
CA PHE A 67 10.67 11.80 5.66
C PHE A 67 9.49 12.66 6.12
N ILE A 68 8.26 12.29 5.76
CA ILE A 68 7.04 12.99 6.21
C ILE A 68 6.90 12.94 7.73
N ALA A 69 7.19 11.81 8.37
CA ALA A 69 7.18 11.70 9.83
C ALA A 69 8.23 12.62 10.48
N GLY A 70 9.42 12.75 9.87
CA GLY A 70 10.44 13.70 10.32
C GLY A 70 9.98 15.16 10.23
N LEU A 71 9.23 15.52 9.18
CA LEU A 71 8.63 16.85 9.06
C LEU A 71 7.48 17.07 10.05
N ALA A 72 6.69 16.03 10.35
CA ALA A 72 5.52 16.13 11.22
C ALA A 72 5.85 16.10 12.72
N PHE A 73 6.83 15.29 13.12
CA PHE A 73 7.15 15.01 14.53
C PHE A 73 8.59 15.38 14.88
N GLY A 74 9.31 16.14 14.05
CA GLY A 74 10.72 16.47 14.26
C GLY A 74 11.04 17.18 15.58
N SER A 75 10.06 17.82 16.21
CA SER A 75 10.19 18.45 17.53
C SER A 75 10.00 17.51 18.72
N ASP A 76 9.47 16.29 18.48
CA ASP A 76 9.20 15.27 19.50
C ASP A 76 9.92 13.97 19.12
N ALA A 77 11.09 13.77 19.74
CA ALA A 77 11.96 12.64 19.40
C ALA A 77 11.31 11.27 19.71
N GLU A 78 10.49 11.17 20.75
CA GLU A 78 9.87 9.91 21.18
C GLU A 78 8.73 9.50 20.23
N LEU A 79 7.89 10.47 19.84
CA LEU A 79 6.86 10.23 18.82
C LEU A 79 7.46 9.93 17.46
N LEU A 80 8.56 10.62 17.08
CA LEU A 80 9.23 10.37 15.81
C LEU A 80 9.79 8.94 15.73
N ASP A 81 10.40 8.44 16.79
CA ASP A 81 10.93 7.07 16.80
C ASP A 81 9.82 6.02 16.77
N THR A 82 8.72 6.27 17.47
CA THR A 82 7.52 5.41 17.43
C THR A 82 6.90 5.40 16.04
N ALA A 83 6.78 6.57 15.39
CA ALA A 83 6.29 6.71 14.02
C ALA A 83 7.17 5.98 13.00
N LYS A 84 8.50 6.07 13.11
CA LYS A 84 9.43 5.31 12.25
C LYS A 84 9.16 3.82 12.37
N LEU A 85 9.09 3.28 13.60
CA LEU A 85 8.80 1.85 13.81
C LEU A 85 7.45 1.44 13.21
N ALA A 86 6.41 2.25 13.39
CA ALA A 86 5.10 2.00 12.79
C ALA A 86 5.18 1.98 11.25
N ILE A 87 5.91 2.90 10.62
CA ILE A 87 6.12 2.93 9.16
C ILE A 87 6.85 1.69 8.66
N LEU A 88 7.89 1.25 9.39
CA LEU A 88 8.64 0.05 9.06
C LEU A 88 7.75 -1.19 9.12
N GLY A 89 7.00 -1.35 10.22
CA GLY A 89 6.06 -2.44 10.39
C GLY A 89 4.96 -2.44 9.32
N ALA A 90 4.36 -1.28 9.07
CA ALA A 90 3.36 -1.11 8.02
C ALA A 90 3.90 -1.45 6.63
N SER A 91 5.13 -1.04 6.31
CA SER A 91 5.76 -1.35 5.02
C SER A 91 6.02 -2.85 4.87
N ALA A 92 6.48 -3.53 5.92
CA ALA A 92 6.67 -4.98 5.89
C ALA A 92 5.33 -5.71 5.67
N ILE A 93 4.27 -5.31 6.38
CA ILE A 93 2.92 -5.89 6.23
C ILE A 93 2.39 -5.63 4.82
N ALA A 94 2.48 -4.40 4.34
CA ALA A 94 2.02 -4.01 3.00
C ALA A 94 2.77 -4.78 1.89
N GLY A 95 4.09 -4.95 2.04
CA GLY A 95 4.91 -5.74 1.13
C GLY A 95 4.55 -7.22 1.13
N ALA A 96 4.36 -7.82 2.32
CA ALA A 96 3.96 -9.21 2.44
C ALA A 96 2.56 -9.45 1.85
N LEU A 97 1.57 -8.62 2.19
CA LEU A 97 0.22 -8.71 1.67
C LEU A 97 0.18 -8.49 0.16
N GLY A 98 0.85 -7.45 -0.35
CA GLY A 98 0.89 -7.17 -1.78
C GLY A 98 1.56 -8.29 -2.57
N SER A 99 2.66 -8.84 -2.07
CA SER A 99 3.35 -9.98 -2.69
C SER A 99 2.46 -11.23 -2.68
N LEU A 100 1.77 -11.51 -1.58
CA LEU A 100 0.86 -12.64 -1.46
C LEU A 100 -0.33 -12.51 -2.42
N VAL A 101 -0.95 -11.34 -2.48
CA VAL A 101 -2.07 -11.07 -3.41
C VAL A 101 -1.63 -11.20 -4.85
N LEU A 102 -0.45 -10.68 -5.22
CA LEU A 102 0.08 -10.82 -6.58
C LEU A 102 0.46 -12.26 -6.92
N PHE A 103 0.98 -13.01 -5.96
CA PHE A 103 1.32 -14.42 -6.17
C PHE A 103 0.08 -15.27 -6.52
N PHE A 104 -1.06 -14.97 -5.89
CA PHE A 104 -2.34 -15.63 -6.20
C PHE A 104 -3.14 -14.94 -7.31
N ALA A 105 -2.72 -13.77 -7.78
CA ALA A 105 -3.42 -13.07 -8.84
C ALA A 105 -3.32 -13.90 -10.13
N PRO A 106 -4.45 -14.27 -10.76
CA PRO A 106 -4.41 -15.05 -11.98
C PRO A 106 -3.74 -14.25 -13.08
N ALA A 107 -2.59 -14.75 -13.55
CA ALA A 107 -1.98 -14.28 -14.79
C ALA A 107 -2.97 -14.59 -15.91
N ARG A 108 -3.61 -13.57 -16.49
CA ARG A 108 -4.36 -13.77 -17.73
C ARG A 108 -3.33 -14.11 -18.81
N ARG A 109 -3.24 -15.40 -19.16
CA ARG A 109 -2.41 -15.89 -20.26
C ARG A 109 -2.89 -15.23 -21.53
N ASP A 110 -1.99 -14.50 -22.18
CA ASP A 110 -2.18 -14.06 -23.55
C ASP A 110 -2.27 -15.30 -24.42
N SER A 111 -3.43 -15.55 -25.03
CA SER A 111 -3.47 -16.43 -26.19
C SER A 111 -2.66 -15.74 -27.30
N PRO A 112 -1.62 -16.39 -27.87
CA PRO A 112 -0.92 -15.82 -29.00
C PRO A 112 -1.95 -15.51 -30.06
N ALA A 113 -1.95 -14.26 -30.56
CA ALA A 113 -2.74 -13.91 -31.72
C ALA A 113 -2.42 -14.93 -32.80
N THR A 114 -3.41 -15.74 -33.17
CA THR A 114 -3.33 -16.62 -34.34
C THR A 114 -3.07 -15.70 -35.53
N ALA A 115 -1.82 -15.65 -35.97
CA ALA A 115 -1.42 -15.08 -37.25
C ALA A 115 -2.12 -15.91 -38.33
N GLY A 116 -3.12 -15.31 -38.97
CA GLY A 116 -3.78 -15.78 -40.18
C GLY A 116 -3.59 -14.75 -41.27
#